data_AF-A0A212CQB5-F1
#
_entry.id   AF-A0A212CQB5-F1
#
_cell.length_a   1.000
_cell.length_b   1.000
_cell.length_c   1.000
_cell.angle_alpha   90.00
_cell.angle_beta   90.00
_cell.angle_gamma   90.00
#
_symmetry.space_group_name_H-M   'P 1'
#
loop_
_entity.id
_entity.type
_entity.pdbx_description
1 polymer ?
#
loop_
_entity_poly.entity_id
_entity_poly.type
_entity_poly.pdbx_seq_one_letter_code
_entity_poly.pdbx_strand_id
1 'polypeptide(L)'
;MAFEIYGALLAKVRRGVFVFPLRHQVLNLLVPLILHLEDANGRVAQIARPTLCHLATLLGWSKLRATFAEKDVWTVLSALLQQEAGRALWFLKQSVLLFRSPQVPIRRAAVWFAVRRSVPPAGQIIQTLGAEEAGEAEEARAALRHMRADLDPTVSCLATQTSYVLAAKEEMWVASSTSCFCPRRPRKACF
;
A
#
# COMPACT_ATOMS: atom_id res chain seq x y z
N MET A 1 1.63 35.61 4.40
CA MET A 1 2.85 35.46 5.23
C MET A 1 3.39 34.03 5.29
N ALA A 2 2.88 33.10 6.12
CA ALA A 2 3.49 31.76 6.24
C ALA A 2 3.46 30.94 4.93
N PHE A 3 2.32 30.90 4.24
CA PHE A 3 2.18 30.17 2.97
C PHE A 3 3.02 30.73 1.82
N GLU A 4 3.24 32.05 1.79
CA GLU A 4 4.09 32.71 0.79
C GLU A 4 5.57 32.41 1.02
N ILE A 5 5.99 32.34 2.28
CA ILE A 5 7.35 31.95 2.66
C ILE A 5 7.62 30.49 2.26
N TYR A 6 6.67 29.59 2.51
CA TYR A 6 6.76 28.19 2.05
C TYR A 6 6.75 28.07 0.53
N GLY A 7 5.91 28.84 -0.18
CA GLY A 7 5.89 28.91 -1.64
C GLY A 7 7.22 29.37 -2.23
N ALA A 8 7.83 30.41 -1.65
CA ALA A 8 9.12 30.94 -2.07
C ALA A 8 10.28 29.97 -1.76
N LEU A 9 10.23 29.24 -0.65
CA LEU A 9 11.21 28.20 -0.31
C LEU A 9 11.12 27.00 -1.25
N LEU A 10 9.90 26.51 -1.53
CA LEU A 10 9.68 25.40 -2.47
C LEU A 10 10.09 25.76 -3.90
N ALA A 11 9.90 27.02 -4.31
CA ALA A 11 10.37 27.52 -5.61
C ALA A 11 11.90 27.57 -5.72
N LYS A 12 12.62 27.72 -4.59
CA LYS A 12 14.09 27.73 -4.53
C LYS A 12 14.74 26.35 -4.44
N VAL A 13 13.99 25.31 -4.04
CA VAL A 13 14.45 23.92 -4.15
C VAL A 13 14.40 23.53 -5.62
N ARG A 14 15.49 23.81 -6.35
CA ARG A 14 15.69 23.37 -7.73
C ARG A 14 15.35 21.88 -7.85
N ARG A 15 14.66 21.54 -8.95
CA ARG A 15 14.10 20.23 -9.39
C ARG A 15 15.02 18.98 -9.33
N GLY A 16 16.10 18.97 -8.55
CA GLY A 16 17.13 17.93 -8.58
C GLY A 16 16.91 16.79 -7.61
N VAL A 17 16.78 17.05 -6.30
CA VAL A 17 16.74 15.98 -5.30
C VAL A 17 15.97 16.49 -4.09
N PHE A 18 14.80 15.91 -3.81
CA PHE A 18 14.21 16.02 -2.48
C PHE A 18 15.14 15.31 -1.50
N VAL A 19 15.97 16.07 -0.80
CA VAL A 19 16.84 15.56 0.25
C VAL A 19 15.97 15.20 1.47
N PHE A 20 16.37 14.20 2.24
CA PHE A 20 15.78 13.92 3.55
C PHE A 20 15.82 15.21 4.39
N PRO A 21 14.72 15.65 5.06
CA PRO A 21 13.47 14.96 5.41
C PRO A 21 12.26 15.24 4.49
N LEU A 22 12.38 16.17 3.53
CA LEU A 22 11.24 16.64 2.73
C LEU A 22 10.64 15.53 1.85
N ARG A 23 11.46 14.65 1.26
CA ARG A 23 10.95 13.51 0.48
C ARG A 23 10.06 12.63 1.34
N HIS A 24 10.48 12.33 2.57
CA HIS A 24 9.75 11.46 3.47
C HIS A 24 8.40 12.08 3.87
N GLN A 25 8.38 13.39 4.16
CA GLN A 25 7.14 14.11 4.42
C GLN A 25 6.19 14.09 3.22
N VAL A 26 6.68 14.28 2.00
CA VAL A 26 5.84 14.21 0.80
C VAL A 26 5.25 12.81 0.64
N LEU A 27 6.05 11.75 0.84
CA LEU A 27 5.57 10.38 0.76
C LEU A 27 4.50 10.08 1.82
N ASN A 28 4.57 10.72 3.00
CA ASN A 28 3.60 10.50 4.10
C ASN A 28 2.21 10.97 3.72
N LEU A 29 2.13 11.95 2.82
CA LEU A 29 0.87 12.52 2.37
C LEU A 29 0.22 11.70 1.26
N LEU A 30 0.96 10.84 0.56
CA LEU A 30 0.47 10.17 -0.65
C LEU A 30 -0.69 9.22 -0.37
N VAL A 31 -0.52 8.27 0.56
CA VAL A 31 -1.59 7.29 0.86
C VAL A 31 -2.85 8.01 1.36
N PRO A 32 -2.79 8.88 2.38
CA PRO A 32 -3.97 9.64 2.81
C PRO A 32 -4.65 10.39 1.65
N LEU A 33 -3.90 11.15 0.85
CA LEU A 33 -4.46 11.92 -0.27
C LEU A 33 -5.11 11.02 -1.33
N ILE A 34 -4.51 9.88 -1.64
CA ILE A 34 -5.07 8.92 -2.59
C ILE A 34 -6.39 8.35 -2.07
N LEU A 35 -6.48 8.02 -0.77
CA LEU A 35 -7.75 7.56 -0.20
C LEU A 35 -8.80 8.67 -0.15
N HIS A 36 -8.39 9.91 0.06
CA HIS A 36 -9.29 11.08 0.03
C HIS A 36 -9.79 11.43 -1.38
N LEU A 37 -9.36 10.74 -2.44
CA LEU A 37 -10.05 10.80 -3.73
C LEU A 37 -11.47 10.22 -3.67
N GLU A 38 -11.74 9.34 -2.69
CA GLU A 38 -13.07 8.77 -2.41
C GLU A 38 -13.78 9.50 -1.26
N ASP A 39 -13.28 10.68 -0.82
CA ASP A 39 -13.86 11.39 0.32
C ASP A 39 -15.33 11.74 0.10
N ALA A 40 -16.15 11.59 1.14
CA ALA A 40 -17.58 11.92 1.07
C ALA A 40 -17.81 13.42 0.85
N ASN A 41 -16.86 14.26 1.27
CA ASN A 41 -16.84 15.68 0.95
C ASN A 41 -16.22 15.89 -0.43
N GLY A 42 -17.07 16.17 -1.42
CA GLY A 42 -16.64 16.42 -2.80
C GLY A 42 -15.58 17.52 -2.95
N ARG A 43 -15.51 18.51 -2.05
CA ARG A 43 -14.46 19.55 -2.09
C ARG A 43 -13.08 18.97 -1.76
N VAL A 44 -13.01 18.04 -0.79
CA VAL A 44 -11.76 17.38 -0.42
C VAL A 44 -11.27 16.50 -1.57
N ALA A 45 -12.18 15.70 -2.14
CA ALA A 45 -11.87 14.86 -3.30
C ALA A 45 -11.39 15.67 -4.52
N GLN A 46 -12.03 16.83 -4.78
CA GLN A 46 -11.64 17.74 -5.86
C GLN A 46 -10.24 18.34 -5.67
N ILE A 47 -9.83 18.64 -4.43
CA ILE A 47 -8.50 19.21 -4.15
C ILE A 47 -7.43 18.11 -4.12
N ALA A 48 -7.75 16.91 -3.64
CA ALA A 48 -6.81 15.82 -3.49
C ALA A 48 -6.09 15.46 -4.80
N ARG A 49 -6.81 15.45 -5.93
CA ARG A 49 -6.26 15.06 -7.23
C ARG A 49 -5.21 16.06 -7.77
N PRO A 50 -5.49 17.37 -7.90
CA PRO A 50 -4.47 18.38 -8.19
C PRO A 50 -3.27 18.34 -7.23
N THR A 51 -3.51 18.15 -5.94
CA THR A 51 -2.44 18.04 -4.94
C THR A 51 -1.55 16.83 -5.23
N LEU A 52 -2.11 15.65 -5.52
CA LEU A 52 -1.33 14.46 -5.90
C LEU A 52 -0.48 14.71 -7.15
N CYS A 53 -1.05 15.32 -8.19
CA CYS A 53 -0.31 15.69 -9.40
C CYS A 53 0.85 16.66 -9.11
N HIS A 54 0.65 17.59 -8.18
CA HIS A 54 1.70 18.49 -7.72
C HIS A 54 2.81 17.72 -6.98
N LEU A 55 2.45 16.86 -6.03
CA LEU A 55 3.42 16.02 -5.31
C LEU A 55 4.22 15.10 -6.24
N ALA A 56 3.57 14.51 -7.25
CA ALA A 56 4.27 13.72 -8.28
C ALA A 56 5.24 14.57 -9.11
N THR A 57 4.88 15.81 -9.41
CA THR A 57 5.77 16.76 -10.11
C THR A 57 6.99 17.11 -9.24
N LEU A 58 6.76 17.35 -7.95
CA LEU A 58 7.83 17.61 -6.97
C LEU A 58 8.79 16.41 -6.90
N LEU A 59 8.27 15.18 -6.84
CA LEU A 59 9.07 13.96 -6.79
C LEU A 59 9.70 13.55 -8.13
N GLY A 60 9.45 14.28 -9.22
CA GLY A 60 9.95 13.96 -10.56
C GLY A 60 9.27 12.74 -11.20
N TRP A 61 8.10 12.33 -10.72
CA TRP A 61 7.38 11.14 -11.18
C TRP A 61 6.42 11.46 -12.33
N SER A 62 6.95 11.78 -13.50
CA SER A 62 6.16 12.17 -14.68
C SER A 62 5.11 11.11 -15.09
N LYS A 63 5.48 9.83 -15.10
CA LYS A 63 4.55 8.73 -15.40
C LYS A 63 3.44 8.60 -14.36
N LEU A 64 3.79 8.68 -13.07
CA LEU A 64 2.81 8.54 -11.99
C LEU A 64 1.87 9.75 -11.92
N ARG A 65 2.35 10.95 -12.26
CA ARG A 65 1.52 12.16 -12.41
C ARG A 65 0.39 11.93 -13.42
N ALA A 66 0.70 11.34 -14.58
CA ALA A 66 -0.33 11.02 -15.58
C ALA A 66 -1.37 10.03 -15.02
N THR A 67 -0.92 9.01 -14.28
CA THR A 67 -1.82 8.08 -13.58
C THR A 67 -2.71 8.80 -12.57
N PHE A 68 -2.14 9.69 -11.75
CA PHE A 68 -2.87 10.46 -10.74
C PHE A 68 -3.93 11.39 -11.35
N ALA A 69 -3.67 11.93 -12.54
CA ALA A 69 -4.59 12.87 -13.18
C ALA A 69 -5.91 12.21 -13.60
N GLU A 70 -5.86 10.96 -14.11
CA GLU A 70 -7.00 10.39 -14.81
C GLU A 70 -7.56 9.13 -14.17
N LYS A 71 -6.73 8.36 -13.47
CA LYS A 71 -7.11 7.01 -13.09
C LYS A 71 -7.89 6.98 -11.78
N ASP A 72 -8.61 5.89 -11.59
CA ASP A 72 -9.29 5.54 -10.37
C ASP A 72 -8.29 5.28 -9.23
N VAL A 73 -8.78 5.37 -7.98
CA VAL A 73 -7.97 5.21 -6.76
C VAL A 73 -7.17 3.92 -6.77
N TRP A 74 -7.76 2.85 -7.31
CA TRP A 74 -7.16 1.54 -7.35
C TRP A 74 -5.93 1.47 -8.28
N THR A 75 -6.08 1.96 -9.50
CA THR A 75 -4.97 2.05 -10.46
C THR A 75 -3.86 2.96 -9.93
N VAL A 76 -4.24 4.06 -9.26
CA VAL A 76 -3.32 5.00 -8.62
C VAL A 76 -2.50 4.34 -7.51
N LEU A 77 -3.13 3.61 -6.58
CA LEU A 77 -2.45 2.87 -5.51
C LEU A 77 -1.53 1.77 -6.06
N SER A 78 -1.99 1.05 -7.09
CA SER A 78 -1.19 0.02 -7.74
C SER A 78 0.08 0.59 -8.36
N ALA A 79 -0.04 1.72 -9.06
CA ALA A 79 1.09 2.39 -9.69
C ALA A 79 2.06 2.98 -8.63
N LEU A 80 1.55 3.47 -7.50
CA LEU A 80 2.39 3.91 -6.38
C LEU A 80 3.24 2.77 -5.81
N LEU A 81 2.63 1.60 -5.59
CA LEU A 81 3.35 0.41 -5.12
C LEU A 81 4.41 -0.09 -6.11
N GLN A 82 4.17 0.07 -7.41
CA GLN A 82 5.19 -0.25 -8.42
C GLN A 82 6.33 0.79 -8.41
N GLN A 83 6.02 2.07 -8.21
CA GLN A 83 7.01 3.15 -8.19
C GLN A 83 7.93 3.06 -6.96
N GLU A 84 7.40 2.70 -5.80
CA GLU A 84 8.12 2.65 -4.51
C GLU A 84 7.90 1.30 -3.81
N ALA A 85 8.22 0.20 -4.50
CA ALA A 85 7.99 -1.18 -4.01
C ALA A 85 8.64 -1.46 -2.65
N GLY A 86 9.83 -0.91 -2.41
CA GLY A 86 10.54 -1.04 -1.13
C GLY A 86 9.86 -0.31 0.05
N ARG A 87 8.86 0.53 -0.19
CA ARG A 87 8.10 1.25 0.85
C ARG A 87 6.68 0.72 1.03
N ALA A 88 6.37 -0.42 0.40
CA ALA A 88 5.01 -0.93 0.36
C ALA A 88 4.43 -1.24 1.75
N LEU A 89 5.25 -1.79 2.67
CA LEU A 89 4.86 -2.02 4.07
C LEU A 89 4.65 -0.70 4.83
N TRP A 90 5.49 0.29 4.56
CA TRP A 90 5.35 1.61 5.14
C TRP A 90 4.05 2.30 4.71
N PHE A 91 3.68 2.21 3.43
CA PHE A 91 2.39 2.69 2.94
C PHE A 91 1.22 1.93 3.55
N LEU A 92 1.38 0.61 3.76
CA LEU A 92 0.37 -0.22 4.43
C LEU A 92 0.09 0.28 5.84
N LYS A 93 1.13 0.59 6.63
CA LYS A 93 0.96 1.19 7.98
C LYS A 93 0.15 2.48 7.95
N GLN A 94 0.42 3.36 6.98
CA GLN A 94 -0.38 4.59 6.81
C GLN A 94 -1.86 4.29 6.55
N SER A 95 -2.16 3.25 5.77
CA SER A 95 -3.55 2.86 5.50
C SER A 95 -4.27 2.26 6.72
N VAL A 96 -3.55 1.52 7.58
CA VAL A 96 -4.12 0.94 8.82
C VAL A 96 -4.65 2.03 9.74
N LEU A 97 -3.98 3.19 9.81
CA LEU A 97 -4.48 4.33 10.58
C LEU A 97 -5.85 4.82 10.09
N LEU A 98 -6.13 4.68 8.79
CA LEU A 98 -7.37 5.12 8.16
C LEU A 98 -8.53 4.14 8.36
N PHE A 99 -8.29 2.95 8.94
CA PHE A 99 -9.35 2.01 9.35
C PHE A 99 -10.27 2.61 10.42
N ARG A 100 -9.81 3.60 11.17
CA ARG A 100 -10.61 4.30 12.19
C ARG A 100 -11.28 5.57 11.65
N SER A 101 -11.20 5.83 10.35
CA SER A 101 -11.84 7.00 9.75
C SER A 101 -13.36 6.97 9.98
N PRO A 102 -14.00 8.09 10.35
CA PRO A 102 -15.46 8.14 10.44
C PRO A 102 -16.12 7.92 9.06
N GLN A 103 -15.39 8.18 7.98
CA GLN A 103 -15.90 8.08 6.62
C GLN A 103 -15.79 6.64 6.09
N VAL A 104 -16.95 6.05 5.76
CA VAL A 104 -17.05 4.71 5.15
C VAL A 104 -16.20 4.58 3.87
N PRO A 105 -16.23 5.52 2.91
CA PRO A 105 -15.46 5.39 1.68
C PRO A 105 -13.94 5.28 1.92
N ILE A 106 -13.43 6.02 2.92
CA ILE A 106 -12.01 5.99 3.31
C ILE A 106 -11.68 4.64 3.95
N ARG A 107 -12.49 4.15 4.90
CA ARG A 107 -12.26 2.83 5.51
C ARG A 107 -12.27 1.72 4.46
N ARG A 108 -13.22 1.78 3.52
CA ARG A 108 -13.31 0.83 2.40
C ARG A 108 -12.04 0.85 1.55
N ALA A 109 -11.60 2.02 1.09
CA ALA A 109 -10.38 2.15 0.28
C ALA A 109 -9.13 1.68 1.04
N ALA A 110 -9.05 1.92 2.34
CA ALA A 110 -7.95 1.48 3.19
C ALA A 110 -7.90 -0.04 3.32
N VAL A 111 -9.03 -0.67 3.65
CA VAL A 111 -9.14 -2.12 3.73
C VAL A 111 -8.72 -2.73 2.40
N TRP A 112 -9.24 -2.18 1.29
CA TRP A 112 -8.88 -2.61 -0.07
C TRP A 112 -7.36 -2.54 -0.32
N PHE A 113 -6.73 -1.40 -0.03
CA PHE A 113 -5.28 -1.25 -0.20
C PHE A 113 -4.49 -2.29 0.59
N ALA A 114 -4.91 -2.55 1.83
CA ALA A 114 -4.29 -3.56 2.68
C ALA A 114 -4.37 -4.96 2.07
N VAL A 115 -5.53 -5.34 1.51
CA VAL A 115 -5.72 -6.61 0.80
C VAL A 115 -4.67 -6.79 -0.29
N ARG A 116 -4.55 -5.81 -1.18
CA ARG A 116 -3.71 -5.96 -2.37
C ARG A 116 -2.23 -6.08 -2.02
N ARG A 117 -1.77 -5.38 -0.97
CA ARG A 117 -0.38 -5.51 -0.56
C ARG A 117 -0.07 -6.91 -0.03
N SER A 118 -1.01 -7.51 0.69
CA SER A 118 -0.86 -8.85 1.22
C SER A 118 -0.96 -9.94 0.15
N VAL A 119 -1.41 -9.61 -1.06
CA VAL A 119 -1.51 -10.53 -2.21
C VAL A 119 -0.51 -10.11 -3.30
N PRO A 120 0.67 -10.75 -3.41
CA PRO A 120 1.59 -10.45 -4.51
C PRO A 120 0.94 -10.80 -5.86
N PRO A 121 1.18 -10.00 -6.92
CA PRO A 121 0.76 -10.38 -8.27
C PRO A 121 1.41 -11.71 -8.65
N ALA A 122 0.67 -12.56 -9.33
CA ALA A 122 1.19 -13.83 -9.85
C ALA A 122 2.43 -13.55 -10.70
N GLY A 123 3.58 -14.07 -10.28
CA GLY A 123 4.87 -13.90 -10.98
C GLY A 123 5.93 -13.06 -10.27
N GLN A 124 5.65 -12.41 -9.12
CA GLN A 124 6.71 -11.85 -8.28
C GLN A 124 7.20 -12.90 -7.28
N ILE A 125 8.34 -13.50 -7.61
CA ILE A 125 9.12 -14.35 -6.72
C ILE A 125 9.51 -13.51 -5.49
N ILE A 126 8.85 -13.85 -4.36
CA ILE A 126 9.24 -13.70 -2.96
C ILE A 126 10.42 -12.73 -2.72
N GLN A 127 10.11 -11.49 -2.31
CA GLN A 127 10.98 -10.86 -1.33
C GLN A 127 10.58 -11.45 0.02
N THR A 128 11.43 -12.30 0.58
CA THR A 128 11.34 -12.74 1.97
C THR A 128 11.39 -11.48 2.82
N LEU A 129 10.25 -11.08 3.37
CA LEU A 129 10.18 -10.02 4.37
C LEU A 129 11.10 -10.42 5.53
N GLY A 130 11.94 -9.49 6.00
CA GLY A 130 12.74 -9.73 7.20
C GLY A 130 11.86 -10.03 8.41
N ALA A 131 12.42 -10.61 9.49
CA ALA A 131 11.64 -10.96 10.68
C ALA A 131 10.88 -9.76 11.29
N GLU A 132 11.49 -8.56 11.27
CA GLU A 132 10.86 -7.29 11.65
C GLU A 132 9.69 -6.94 10.71
N GLU A 133 9.91 -6.97 9.40
CA GLU A 133 8.88 -6.68 8.40
C GLU A 133 7.72 -7.69 8.44
N ALA A 134 8.00 -8.94 8.83
CA ALA A 134 6.99 -9.97 9.05
C ALA A 134 6.13 -9.67 10.29
N GLY A 135 6.74 -9.23 11.39
CA GLY A 135 6.01 -8.79 12.58
C GLY A 135 5.14 -7.56 12.33
N GLU A 136 5.66 -6.58 11.60
CA GLU A 136 4.91 -5.39 11.21
C GLU A 136 3.75 -5.70 10.23
N ALA A 137 3.97 -6.64 9.31
CA ALA A 137 2.90 -7.12 8.43
C ALA A 137 1.80 -7.85 9.22
N GLU A 138 2.17 -8.53 10.31
CA GLU A 138 1.22 -9.21 11.19
C GLU A 138 0.37 -8.22 11.99
N GLU A 139 0.91 -7.09 12.43
CA GLU A 139 0.13 -6.01 13.04
C GLU A 139 -0.94 -5.47 12.06
N ALA A 140 -0.56 -5.24 10.81
CA ALA A 140 -1.50 -4.80 9.77
C ALA A 140 -2.58 -5.86 9.50
N ARG A 141 -2.23 -7.16 9.51
CA ARG A 141 -3.20 -8.27 9.40
C ARG A 141 -4.13 -8.33 10.61
N ALA A 142 -3.62 -8.14 11.82
CA ALA A 142 -4.45 -8.08 13.03
C ALA A 142 -5.45 -6.93 12.96
N ALA A 143 -5.01 -5.74 12.55
CA ALA A 143 -5.89 -4.60 12.31
C ALA A 143 -6.98 -4.91 11.27
N LEU A 144 -6.62 -5.62 10.19
CA LEU A 144 -7.58 -6.05 9.16
C LEU A 144 -8.63 -7.03 9.70
N ARG A 145 -8.28 -7.92 10.64
CA ARG A 145 -9.26 -8.82 11.28
C ARG A 145 -10.32 -8.04 12.06
N HIS A 146 -9.94 -6.94 12.71
CA HIS A 146 -10.90 -6.10 13.43
C HIS A 146 -11.93 -5.45 12.49
N MET A 147 -11.56 -5.18 11.24
CA MET A 147 -12.47 -4.61 10.23
C MET A 147 -13.60 -5.56 9.83
N ARG A 148 -13.55 -6.86 10.18
CA ARG A 148 -14.68 -7.78 9.99
C ARG A 148 -15.90 -7.38 10.83
N ALA A 149 -15.70 -6.64 11.92
CA ALA A 149 -16.76 -6.10 12.76
C ALA A 149 -17.10 -4.64 12.43
N ASP A 150 -16.67 -4.12 11.26
CA ASP A 150 -17.05 -2.77 10.83
C ASP A 150 -18.58 -2.63 10.75
N LEU A 151 -19.09 -1.47 11.15
CA LEU A 151 -20.52 -1.15 11.12
C LEU A 151 -21.07 -1.09 9.70
N ASP A 152 -20.22 -0.78 8.71
CA ASP A 152 -20.60 -0.82 7.31
C ASP A 152 -20.47 -2.26 6.75
N PRO A 153 -21.56 -2.83 6.21
CA PRO A 153 -21.56 -4.20 5.73
C PRO A 153 -20.64 -4.42 4.52
N THR A 154 -20.38 -3.39 3.71
CA THR A 154 -19.46 -3.51 2.56
C THR A 154 -18.02 -3.65 3.05
N VAL A 155 -17.63 -2.82 4.04
CA VAL A 155 -16.29 -2.87 4.64
C VAL A 155 -16.09 -4.18 5.40
N SER A 156 -17.07 -4.59 6.22
CA SER A 156 -17.04 -5.86 6.94
C SER A 156 -16.93 -7.07 6.01
N CYS A 157 -17.73 -7.10 4.94
CA CYS A 157 -17.69 -8.16 3.94
C CYS A 157 -16.32 -8.22 3.25
N LEU A 158 -15.79 -7.08 2.82
CA LEU A 158 -14.47 -6.99 2.18
C LEU A 158 -13.35 -7.49 3.11
N ALA A 159 -13.35 -7.09 4.38
CA ALA A 159 -12.37 -7.54 5.37
C ALA A 159 -12.45 -9.06 5.63
N THR A 160 -13.67 -9.59 5.65
CA THR A 160 -13.95 -11.02 5.82
C THR A 160 -13.45 -11.83 4.64
N GLN A 161 -13.84 -11.44 3.42
CA GLN A 161 -13.40 -12.09 2.18
C GLN A 161 -11.86 -12.09 2.08
N THR A 162 -11.25 -10.96 2.39
CA THR A 162 -9.80 -10.83 2.35
C THR A 162 -9.12 -11.79 3.31
N SER A 163 -9.67 -11.92 4.51
CA SER A 163 -9.10 -12.79 5.52
C SER A 163 -9.05 -14.26 5.06
N TYR A 164 -10.09 -14.71 4.36
CA TYR A 164 -10.10 -16.05 3.77
C TYR A 164 -9.05 -16.19 2.67
N VAL A 165 -8.89 -15.18 1.80
CA VAL A 165 -7.86 -15.19 0.75
C VAL A 165 -6.45 -15.27 1.34
N LEU A 166 -6.19 -14.56 2.43
CA LEU A 166 -4.90 -14.59 3.11
C LEU A 166 -4.63 -15.94 3.78
N ALA A 167 -5.62 -16.50 4.48
CA ALA A 167 -5.51 -17.82 5.10
C ALA A 167 -5.25 -18.92 4.05
N ALA A 168 -6.02 -18.94 2.97
CA ALA A 168 -5.85 -19.91 1.88
C ALA A 168 -4.46 -19.82 1.22
N LYS A 169 -3.91 -18.60 1.10
CA LYS A 169 -2.54 -18.44 0.60
C LYS A 169 -1.50 -18.94 1.59
N GLU A 170 -1.65 -18.64 2.88
CA GLU A 170 -0.74 -19.13 3.92
C GLU A 170 -0.65 -20.67 3.92
N GLU A 171 -1.79 -21.34 3.78
CA GLU A 171 -1.85 -22.79 3.60
C GLU A 171 -1.12 -23.28 2.34
N MET A 172 -1.27 -22.58 1.21
CA MET A 172 -0.55 -22.87 -0.04
C MET A 172 0.97 -22.70 0.09
N TRP A 173 1.42 -21.69 0.85
CA TRP A 173 2.85 -21.47 1.14
C TRP A 173 3.41 -22.59 2.01
N VAL A 174 2.71 -22.96 3.09
CA VAL A 174 3.11 -24.07 3.97
C VAL A 174 3.16 -25.40 3.21
N ALA A 175 2.16 -25.68 2.37
CA ALA A 175 2.15 -26.87 1.52
C ALA A 175 3.29 -26.89 0.49
N SER A 176 3.61 -25.75 -0.12
CA SER A 176 4.73 -25.64 -1.08
C SER A 176 6.09 -25.83 -0.41
N SER A 177 6.30 -25.26 0.79
CA SER A 177 7.52 -25.42 1.59
C SER A 177 7.73 -26.84 2.12
N THR A 178 6.66 -27.61 2.29
CA THR A 178 6.71 -29.00 2.79
C THR A 178 6.79 -30.05 1.69
N SER A 179 6.54 -29.68 0.41
CA SER A 179 6.42 -30.63 -0.70
C SER A 179 7.74 -31.14 -1.32
N CYS A 180 8.92 -30.77 -0.80
CA CYS A 180 10.20 -31.15 -1.39
C CYS A 180 11.15 -31.86 -0.40
N PHE A 181 10.75 -33.02 0.10
CA PHE A 181 11.68 -34.02 0.63
C PHE A 181 11.42 -35.37 -0.04
N CYS A 182 11.87 -35.51 -1.29
CA CYS A 182 12.03 -36.82 -1.91
C CYS A 182 13.37 -37.41 -1.45
N PRO A 183 13.42 -38.50 -0.64
CA PRO A 183 14.68 -39.15 -0.32
C PRO A 183 15.24 -39.78 -1.61
N ARG A 184 16.37 -39.26 -2.09
CA ARG A 184 17.14 -39.94 -3.14
C ARG A 184 17.56 -41.31 -2.60
N ARG A 185 17.01 -42.39 -3.16
CA ARG A 185 17.45 -43.76 -2.88
C ARG A 185 18.94 -43.87 -3.21
N PRO A 186 19.80 -44.36 -2.29
CA PRO A 186 21.20 -44.61 -2.62
C PRO A 186 21.28 -45.80 -3.59
N ARG A 187 21.94 -45.59 -4.74
CA ARG A 187 22.31 -46.66 -5.67
C ARG A 187 23.28 -47.61 -4.97
N LYS A 188 22.90 -48.88 -4.82
CA LYS A 188 23.81 -49.97 -4.43
C LYS A 188 24.87 -50.12 -5.53
N ALA A 189 26.14 -49.96 -5.18
CA ALA A 189 27.26 -50.40 -6.00
C ALA A 189 27.46 -51.89 -5.76
N CYS A 190 27.48 -52.69 -6.82
CA CYS A 190 28.00 -54.06 -6.78
C CYS A 190 29.51 -54.00 -7.01
N PHE A 191 30.28 -54.69 -6.17
CA PHE A 191 31.64 -55.12 -6.47
C PHE A 191 31.58 -56.48 -7.19
#